data_AF-A0A6N3BE00-F1
#
_entry.id   AF-A0A6N3BE00-F1
#
_cell.length_a   1.000
_cell.length_b   1.000
_cell.length_c   1.000
_cell.angle_alpha   90.00
_cell.angle_beta   90.00
_cell.angle_gamma   90.00
#
_symmetry.space_group_name_H-M   'P 1'
#
loop_
_entity.id
_entity.type
_entity.pdbx_description
1 polymer ?
#
loop_
_entity_poly.entity_id
_entity_poly.type
_entity_poly.pdbx_seq_one_letter_code
_entity_poly.pdbx_strand_id
1 'polypeptide(L)'
;MSEKRRDHRGRILHNGEIQLSDGRYRFKYVDEMGKERCVYSWRLDHNDATPKGKRRRYRFGRWRRKFRQIILSRLQQMAEI
;
A
#
# COMPACT_ATOMS: atom_id res chain seq x y z
N MET A 1 14.98 18.44 -4.87
CA MET A 1 14.22 17.27 -5.36
C MET A 1 14.01 16.34 -4.19
N SER A 2 12.78 16.14 -3.73
CA SER A 2 12.48 15.19 -2.66
C SER A 2 12.68 13.78 -3.18
N GLU A 3 13.62 13.05 -2.57
CA GLU A 3 13.96 11.70 -2.97
C GLU A 3 12.78 10.78 -2.69
N LYS A 4 12.14 10.29 -3.76
CA LYS A 4 11.01 9.37 -3.64
C LYS A 4 11.53 7.99 -3.25
N ARG A 5 10.93 7.40 -2.21
CA ARG A 5 11.24 6.04 -1.77
C ARG A 5 11.00 5.05 -2.91
N ARG A 6 11.90 4.07 -3.06
CA ARG A 6 11.79 3.02 -4.07
C ARG A 6 11.86 1.64 -3.44
N ASP A 7 11.24 0.66 -4.09
CA ASP A 7 11.39 -0.76 -3.74
C ASP A 7 12.64 -1.35 -4.42
N HIS A 8 12.99 -2.60 -4.09
CA HIS A 8 14.12 -3.33 -4.68
C HIS A 8 14.00 -3.52 -6.20
N ARG A 9 12.83 -3.25 -6.79
CA ARG A 9 12.56 -3.32 -8.24
C ARG A 9 12.54 -1.94 -8.89
N GLY A 10 12.93 -0.89 -8.16
CA GLY A 10 13.01 0.48 -8.65
C GLY A 10 11.67 1.21 -8.78
N ARG A 11 10.57 0.62 -8.28
CA ARG A 11 9.24 1.23 -8.31
C ARG A 11 9.11 2.27 -7.21
N ILE A 12 8.45 3.37 -7.52
CA ILE A 12 8.17 4.44 -6.55
C ILE A 12 7.13 3.94 -5.54
N LEU A 13 7.46 4.04 -4.26
CA LEU A 13 6.55 3.78 -3.14
C LEU A 13 5.87 5.09 -2.71
N HIS A 14 4.58 5.02 -2.44
CA HIS A 14 3.80 6.14 -1.93
C HIS A 14 3.92 6.28 -0.40
N ASN A 15 3.40 7.38 0.15
CA ASN A 15 3.39 7.60 1.59
C ASN A 15 2.63 6.48 2.32
N GLY A 16 3.24 5.94 3.37
CA GLY A 16 2.71 4.79 4.11
C GLY A 16 3.08 3.44 3.51
N GLU A 17 3.60 3.37 2.28
CA GLU A 17 4.11 2.15 1.66
C GLU A 17 5.59 1.94 1.98
N ILE A 18 5.93 0.75 2.46
CA ILE A 18 7.32 0.31 2.61
C ILE A 18 7.46 -1.12 2.08
N GLN A 19 8.64 -1.43 1.54
CA GLN A 19 9.05 -2.82 1.36
C GLN A 19 9.78 -3.29 2.62
N LEU A 20 9.40 -4.46 3.11
CA LEU A 20 10.04 -5.18 4.19
C LEU A 20 11.23 -5.98 3.65
N SER A 21 12.18 -6.30 4.52
CA SER A 21 13.36 -7.10 4.18
C SER A 21 13.03 -8.49 3.64
N ASP A 22 11.89 -9.05 4.02
CA ASP A 22 11.40 -10.34 3.53
C ASP A 22 10.74 -10.27 2.13
N GLY A 23 10.66 -9.08 1.53
CA GLY A 23 10.06 -8.84 0.22
C GLY A 23 8.56 -8.55 0.25
N ARG A 24 7.90 -8.57 1.43
CA ARG A 24 6.52 -8.10 1.56
C ARG A 24 6.46 -6.58 1.53
N TYR A 25 5.31 -6.06 1.15
CA TYR A 25 4.93 -4.68 1.28
C TYR A 25 4.11 -4.50 2.55
N ARG A 26 4.41 -3.46 3.32
CA ARG A 26 3.58 -2.96 4.40
C ARG A 26 2.98 -1.63 3.99
N PHE A 27 1.67 -1.51 4.15
CA PHE A 27 0.95 -0.27 4.01
C PHE A 27 0.40 0.18 5.37
N LYS A 28 0.83 1.36 5.82
CA LYS A 28 0.33 2.02 7.04
C LYS A 28 -0.69 3.08 6.63
N TYR A 29 -1.86 3.06 7.25
CA TYR A 29 -2.90 4.07 7.09
C TYR A 29 -3.61 4.35 8.41
N VAL A 30 -4.30 5.47 8.45
CA VAL A 30 -5.22 5.82 9.54
C VAL A 30 -6.63 5.53 9.05
N ASP A 31 -7.39 4.73 9.80
CA ASP A 31 -8.78 4.44 9.45
C ASP A 31 -9.72 5.65 9.71
N GLU A 32 -10.98 5.51 9.35
CA GLU A 32 -12.01 6.55 9.53
C GLU A 32 -12.21 6.92 11.01
N MET A 33 -11.83 6.04 11.94
CA MET A 33 -11.88 6.28 13.38
C MET A 33 -10.59 6.92 13.92
N GLY A 34 -9.64 7.28 13.07
CA GLY A 34 -8.37 7.87 13.50
C GLY A 34 -7.35 6.83 14.01
N LYS A 35 -7.62 5.53 13.89
CA LYS A 35 -6.73 4.49 14.39
C LYS A 35 -5.75 4.03 13.32
N GLU A 36 -4.49 3.89 13.71
CA GLU A 36 -3.46 3.39 12.81
C GLU A 36 -3.65 1.89 12.53
N ARG A 37 -3.60 1.53 11.25
CA ARG A 37 -3.73 0.17 10.74
C ARG A 37 -2.57 -0.14 9.80
N CYS A 38 -2.11 -1.38 9.87
CA CYS A 38 -1.05 -1.89 9.01
C CYS A 38 -1.53 -3.12 8.24
N VAL A 39 -1.29 -3.12 6.93
CA VAL A 39 -1.65 -4.22 6.03
C VAL A 39 -0.38 -4.73 5.37
N TYR A 40 -0.31 -6.05 5.20
CA TYR A 40 0.84 -6.74 4.63
C TYR A 40 0.44 -7.47 3.34
N SER A 41 1.26 -7.36 2.30
CA SER A 41 1.05 -8.02 1.00
C SER A 41 2.37 -8.53 0.44
N TRP A 42 2.36 -9.64 -0.29
CA TRP A 42 3.54 -10.09 -1.05
C TRP A 42 3.73 -9.35 -2.37
N ARG A 43 2.74 -8.53 -2.76
CA ARG A 43 2.62 -7.94 -4.08
C ARG A 43 2.26 -6.46 -3.95
N LEU A 44 2.95 -5.62 -4.71
CA LEU A 44 2.63 -4.20 -4.84
C LEU A 44 1.71 -3.95 -6.04
N ASP A 45 1.73 -4.83 -7.03
CA ASP A 45 0.83 -4.77 -8.18
C ASP A 45 0.13 -6.11 -8.47
N HIS A 46 -1.04 -6.04 -9.10
CA HIS A 46 -1.80 -7.19 -9.57
C HIS A 46 -1.10 -8.04 -10.65
N ASN A 47 0.01 -7.56 -11.21
CA ASN A 47 0.86 -8.29 -12.14
C ASN A 47 2.03 -9.02 -11.46
N ASP A 48 2.30 -8.77 -10.17
CA ASP A 48 3.45 -9.38 -9.48
C ASP A 48 3.28 -10.88 -9.26
N ALA A 49 4.30 -11.71 -9.47
CA ALA A 49 4.18 -13.13 -9.13
C ALA A 49 4.05 -13.31 -7.60
N THR A 50 3.16 -14.19 -7.14
CA THR A 50 3.16 -14.61 -5.73
C THR A 50 4.30 -15.61 -5.53
N PRO A 51 5.18 -15.46 -4.53
CA PRO A 51 6.27 -16.41 -4.29
C PRO A 51 5.75 -17.84 -4.08
N LYS A 52 6.46 -18.84 -4.63
CA LYS A 52 6.08 -20.26 -4.56
C LYS A 52 5.94 -20.69 -3.09
N GLY A 53 4.84 -21.37 -2.76
CA GLY A 53 4.55 -21.82 -1.39
C GLY A 53 3.98 -20.76 -0.44
N LYS A 54 3.83 -19.49 -0.86
CA LYS A 54 3.13 -18.47 -0.07
C LYS A 54 1.66 -18.41 -0.46
N ARG A 55 0.76 -18.53 0.53
CA ARG A 55 -0.69 -18.37 0.30
C ARG A 55 -0.96 -16.97 -0.24
N ARG A 56 -1.76 -16.89 -1.32
CA ARG A 56 -2.35 -15.65 -1.84
C ARG A 56 -3.31 -15.08 -0.79
N ARG A 57 -2.78 -14.42 0.24
CA ARG A 57 -3.62 -13.79 1.25
C ARG A 57 -4.14 -12.47 0.67
N TYR A 58 -5.45 -12.42 0.45
CA TYR A 58 -6.29 -11.32 -0.04
C TYR A 58 -6.04 -10.82 -1.49
N ARG A 59 -7.16 -10.64 -2.20
CA ARG A 59 -7.23 -10.09 -3.57
C ARG A 59 -6.84 -8.60 -3.55
N PHE A 60 -5.55 -8.34 -3.75
CA PHE A 60 -4.96 -7.00 -3.84
C PHE A 60 -5.72 -6.04 -4.80
N GLY A 61 -6.27 -6.54 -5.91
CA GLY A 61 -7.07 -5.74 -6.86
C GLY A 61 -8.37 -5.18 -6.28
N ARG A 62 -9.01 -5.87 -5.32
CA ARG A 62 -10.21 -5.35 -4.61
C ARG A 62 -9.80 -4.37 -3.50
N TRP A 63 -8.62 -4.56 -2.92
CA TRP A 63 -8.02 -3.67 -1.92
C TRP A 63 -7.62 -2.32 -2.52
N ARG A 64 -6.94 -2.28 -3.68
CA ARG A 64 -6.57 -1.01 -4.33
C ARG A 64 -7.76 -0.11 -4.58
N ARG A 65 -8.90 -0.61 -5.07
CA ARG A 65 -10.09 0.25 -5.29
C ARG A 65 -10.71 0.76 -3.99
N LYS A 66 -10.90 -0.13 -3.00
CA LYS A 66 -11.52 0.25 -1.72
C LYS A 66 -10.64 1.21 -0.91
N PHE A 67 -9.32 1.02 -0.96
CA PHE A 67 -8.35 1.88 -0.25
C PHE A 67 -7.97 3.15 -0.99
N ARG A 68 -7.90 3.12 -2.33
CA ARG A 68 -7.71 4.34 -3.12
C ARG A 68 -8.88 5.30 -2.88
N GLN A 69 -10.10 4.79 -2.71
CA GLN A 69 -11.25 5.61 -2.29
C GLN A 69 -11.04 6.21 -0.88
N ILE A 70 -10.59 5.43 0.11
CA ILE A 70 -10.32 5.92 1.48
C ILE A 70 -9.21 6.99 1.49
N ILE A 71 -8.12 6.77 0.76
CA ILE A 71 -7.00 7.72 0.66
C ILE A 71 -7.41 8.96 -0.12
N LEU A 72 -8.14 8.82 -1.23
CA LEU A 72 -8.62 9.94 -2.05
C LEU A 72 -9.67 10.79 -1.31
N SER A 73 -10.62 10.16 -0.61
CA SER A 73 -11.63 10.88 0.17
C SER A 73 -11.01 11.72 1.29
N ARG A 74 -9.93 11.23 1.93
CA ARG A 74 -9.22 11.98 2.97
C ARG A 74 -8.29 13.06 2.40
N LEU A 75 -7.67 12.83 1.24
CA LEU A 75 -6.93 13.88 0.53
C LEU A 75 -7.84 15.00 0.04
N GLN A 76 -9.10 14.69 -0.31
CA GLN A 76 -10.09 15.69 -0.68
C GLN A 76 -10.57 16.51 0.53
N GLN A 77 -10.83 15.88 1.69
CA GLN A 77 -11.17 16.59 2.93
C GLN A 77 -10.04 17.49 3.47
N MET A 78 -8.79 17.16 3.18
CA MET A 78 -7.62 17.99 3.55
C MET A 78 -7.33 19.10 2.53
N ALA A 79 -7.94 19.07 1.35
CA ALA A 79 -7.80 20.08 0.30
C ALA A 79 -8.93 21.13 0.31
N GLU A 80 -9.97 20.92 1.13
CA GLU A 80 -11.11 21.82 1.32
C GLU A 80 -11.01 22.67 2.61
N ILE A 81 -9.80 22.78 3.18
CA ILE A 81 -9.48 23.67 4.32
C ILE A 81 -8.50 24.75 3.85
#